data_AF-A0A178F9U9-F1
#
_entry.id   AF-A0A178F9U9-F1
#
_cell.length_a   1.000
_cell.length_b   1.000
_cell.length_c   1.000
_cell.angle_alpha   90.00
_cell.angle_beta   90.00
_cell.angle_gamma   90.00
#
_symmetry.space_group_name_H-M   'P 1'
#
loop_
_entity.id
_entity.type
_entity.pdbx_description
1 polymer ?
#
loop_
_entity_poly.entity_id
_entity_poly.type
_entity_poly.pdbx_seq_one_letter_code
_entity_poly.pdbx_strand_id
1 'polypeptide(L)'
;MFSQRPLSYAPTPYSYTPNTALSATISLDEEVKPFSSPAERDLYESLAEIYSIIITLDGLEKAYIKDAVTESEYTETCTRLLKQYRSILSDDTVATEFVDLDTFKRAWEMECPRATERLRIGLPATVEQPSHAISQNTATGPSASGSLILTATENFITFLDALKLNMLSKDALHPLLSEVIQSVNKVTEQDFENRGKIIQWLITLNQMRATEELSEEQARELAFEMEQAYQGFKATLN
;
A
#
# COMPACT_ATOMS: atom_id res chain seq x y z
N MET A 1 -7.20 -89.86 -32.71
CA MET A 1 -6.40 -88.62 -32.78
C MET A 1 -7.37 -87.45 -32.64
N PHE A 2 -7.58 -86.94 -31.44
CA PHE A 2 -8.41 -85.73 -31.22
C PHE A 2 -7.46 -84.56 -30.98
N SER A 3 -7.41 -83.65 -31.96
CA SER A 3 -6.62 -82.42 -31.88
C SER A 3 -7.33 -81.45 -30.92
N GLN A 4 -6.75 -81.22 -29.73
CA GLN A 4 -7.19 -80.15 -28.84
C GLN A 4 -6.87 -78.81 -29.51
N ARG A 5 -7.91 -78.00 -29.77
CA ARG A 5 -7.72 -76.60 -30.21
C ARG A 5 -7.16 -75.78 -29.04
N PRO A 6 -6.14 -74.93 -29.25
CA PRO A 6 -5.69 -74.02 -28.21
C PRO A 6 -6.80 -73.00 -27.90
N LEU A 7 -7.06 -72.79 -26.61
CA LEU A 7 -7.93 -71.71 -26.13
C LEU A 7 -7.33 -70.37 -26.53
N SER A 8 -8.09 -69.56 -27.26
CA SER A 8 -7.74 -68.19 -27.60
C SER A 8 -7.83 -67.31 -26.36
N TYR A 9 -6.78 -67.30 -25.53
CA TYR A 9 -6.60 -66.29 -24.50
C TYR A 9 -5.84 -65.12 -25.11
N ALA A 10 -6.52 -63.99 -25.28
CA ALA A 10 -5.84 -62.73 -25.54
C ALA A 10 -5.05 -62.36 -24.27
N PRO A 11 -3.73 -62.11 -24.34
CA PRO A 11 -2.99 -61.64 -23.18
C PRO A 11 -3.43 -60.21 -22.91
N THR A 12 -4.45 -60.02 -22.09
CA THR A 12 -4.69 -58.72 -21.45
C THR A 12 -3.53 -58.50 -20.49
N PRO A 13 -2.70 -57.45 -20.67
CA PRO A 13 -1.63 -57.17 -19.75
C PRO A 13 -2.25 -56.75 -18.41
N TYR A 14 -2.37 -57.70 -17.48
CA TYR A 14 -2.65 -57.45 -16.07
C TYR A 14 -1.41 -56.89 -15.38
N SER A 15 -0.88 -55.80 -15.91
CA SER A 15 0.19 -55.04 -15.27
C SER A 15 0.00 -53.59 -15.68
N TYR A 16 -0.98 -52.94 -15.06
CA TYR A 16 -0.97 -51.49 -14.97
C TYR A 16 0.23 -51.11 -14.11
N THR A 17 1.36 -50.82 -14.73
CA THR A 17 2.47 -50.13 -14.09
C THR A 17 2.18 -48.63 -14.23
N PRO A 18 1.68 -47.95 -13.16
CA PRO A 18 1.39 -46.54 -13.25
C PRO A 18 2.65 -45.79 -13.68
N ASN A 19 2.51 -44.95 -14.71
CA ASN A 19 3.59 -44.09 -15.15
C ASN A 19 3.78 -42.99 -14.10
N THR A 20 4.68 -43.23 -13.13
CA THR A 20 4.94 -42.34 -11.98
C THR A 20 5.46 -40.95 -12.37
N ALA A 21 5.85 -40.74 -13.64
CA ALA A 21 6.22 -39.44 -14.16
C ALA A 21 5.03 -38.45 -14.28
N LEU A 22 3.79 -38.95 -14.29
CA LEU A 22 2.56 -38.15 -14.40
C LEU A 22 1.57 -38.45 -13.26
N SER A 23 2.05 -39.06 -12.16
CA SER A 23 1.23 -39.28 -10.98
C SER A 23 1.10 -37.98 -10.19
N ALA A 24 -0.11 -37.69 -9.72
CA ALA A 24 -0.34 -36.60 -8.78
C ALA A 24 0.55 -36.81 -7.54
N THR A 25 1.32 -35.78 -7.16
CA THR A 25 2.13 -35.76 -5.93
C THR A 25 1.27 -35.59 -4.68
N ILE A 26 -0.01 -35.31 -4.85
CA ILE A 26 -1.01 -35.17 -3.80
C ILE A 26 -1.89 -36.42 -3.73
N SER A 27 -2.19 -36.88 -2.52
CA SER A 27 -3.15 -37.96 -2.29
C SER A 27 -4.55 -37.51 -2.71
N LEU A 28 -5.12 -38.12 -3.75
CA LEU A 28 -6.46 -37.80 -4.23
C LEU A 28 -7.58 -38.34 -3.31
N ASP A 29 -7.23 -39.26 -2.41
CA ASP A 29 -8.15 -39.91 -1.47
C ASP A 29 -8.26 -39.16 -0.12
N GLU A 30 -7.52 -38.06 0.06
CA GLU A 30 -7.52 -37.24 1.27
C GLU A 30 -7.89 -35.78 0.96
N GLU A 31 -8.78 -35.20 1.77
CA GLU A 31 -9.10 -33.78 1.66
C GLU A 31 -7.90 -32.93 2.09
N VAL A 32 -7.44 -32.06 1.18
CA VAL A 32 -6.36 -31.12 1.46
C VAL A 32 -6.84 -30.11 2.51
N LYS A 33 -6.16 -30.11 3.65
CA LYS A 33 -6.40 -29.10 4.70
C LYS A 33 -5.62 -27.83 4.36
N PRO A 34 -6.22 -26.64 4.51
CA PRO A 34 -5.55 -25.38 4.23
C PRO A 34 -4.45 -25.03 5.24
N PHE A 35 -4.46 -25.64 6.42
CA PHE A 35 -3.44 -25.45 7.45
C PHE A 35 -3.19 -26.75 8.21
N SER A 36 -1.95 -26.95 8.63
CA SER A 36 -1.49 -28.09 9.41
C SER A 36 -1.22 -27.74 10.88
N SER A 37 -1.00 -26.45 11.19
CA SER A 37 -0.75 -25.98 12.56
C SER A 37 -1.60 -24.75 12.94
N PRO A 38 -1.85 -24.50 14.24
CA PRO A 38 -2.52 -23.29 14.69
C PRO A 38 -1.80 -22.00 14.29
N ALA A 39 -0.46 -21.98 14.34
CA ALA A 39 0.33 -20.82 13.94
C ALA A 39 0.20 -20.51 12.45
N GLU A 40 0.18 -21.55 11.60
CA GLU A 40 -0.04 -21.41 10.16
C GLU A 40 -1.46 -20.90 9.86
N ARG A 41 -2.46 -21.35 10.61
CA ARG A 41 -3.83 -20.84 10.50
C ARG A 41 -3.89 -19.34 10.81
N ASP A 42 -3.27 -18.90 11.91
CA ASP A 42 -3.29 -17.50 12.34
C ASP A 42 -2.52 -16.60 11.34
N LEU A 43 -1.45 -17.13 10.72
CA LEU A 43 -0.73 -16.48 9.60
C LEU A 43 -1.63 -16.31 8.37
N TYR A 44 -2.30 -17.38 7.92
CA TYR A 44 -3.21 -17.29 6.78
C TYR A 44 -4.43 -16.40 7.05
N GLU A 45 -4.90 -16.34 8.29
CA GLU A 45 -5.98 -15.42 8.70
C GLU A 45 -5.51 -13.96 8.59
N SER A 46 -4.27 -13.67 8.98
CA SER A 46 -3.66 -12.34 8.81
C SER A 46 -3.45 -11.97 7.34
N LEU A 47 -2.99 -12.92 6.51
CA LEU A 47 -2.85 -12.72 5.06
C LEU A 47 -4.21 -12.55 4.37
N ALA A 48 -5.23 -13.27 4.81
CA ALA A 48 -6.60 -13.12 4.32
C ALA A 48 -7.18 -11.75 4.68
N GLU A 49 -6.86 -11.21 5.86
CA GLU A 49 -7.26 -9.85 6.24
C GLU A 49 -6.57 -8.80 5.35
N ILE A 50 -5.27 -8.95 5.05
CA ILE A 50 -4.58 -8.09 4.08
C ILE A 50 -5.26 -8.14 2.71
N TYR A 51 -5.56 -9.35 2.22
CA TYR A 51 -6.27 -9.55 0.95
C TYR A 51 -7.64 -8.85 0.94
N SER A 52 -8.41 -9.01 2.02
CA SER A 52 -9.70 -8.36 2.22
C SER A 52 -9.58 -6.83 2.19
N ILE A 53 -8.60 -6.26 2.89
CA ILE A 53 -8.35 -4.82 2.91
C ILE A 53 -8.03 -4.29 1.51
N ILE A 54 -7.16 -4.96 0.75
CA ILE A 54 -6.76 -4.51 -0.60
C ILE A 54 -7.98 -4.46 -1.54
N ILE A 55 -8.82 -5.51 -1.54
CA ILE A 55 -10.02 -5.56 -2.38
C ILE A 55 -11.04 -4.50 -1.94
N THR A 56 -11.25 -4.37 -0.64
CA THR A 56 -12.20 -3.39 -0.08
C THR A 56 -11.76 -1.97 -0.40
N LEU A 57 -10.46 -1.69 -0.33
CA LEU A 57 -9.88 -0.41 -0.70
C LEU A 57 -10.09 -0.11 -2.19
N ASP A 58 -9.89 -1.07 -3.09
CA ASP A 58 -10.14 -0.88 -4.53
C ASP A 58 -11.63 -0.60 -4.83
N GLY A 59 -12.51 -1.33 -4.14
CA GLY A 59 -13.95 -1.09 -4.16
C GLY A 59 -14.33 0.31 -3.66
N LEU A 60 -13.70 0.76 -2.57
CA LEU A 60 -13.90 2.10 -2.01
C LEU A 60 -13.45 3.20 -2.99
N GLU A 61 -12.28 3.05 -3.62
CA GLU A 61 -11.80 3.98 -4.67
C GLU A 61 -12.77 4.04 -5.86
N LYS A 62 -13.28 2.89 -6.28
CA LYS A 62 -14.25 2.79 -7.37
C LYS A 62 -15.60 3.42 -7.01
N ALA A 63 -16.04 3.29 -5.76
CA ALA A 63 -17.27 3.89 -5.27
C ALA A 63 -17.15 5.41 -5.16
N TYR A 64 -16.01 5.91 -4.68
CA TYR A 64 -15.73 7.35 -4.61
C TYR A 64 -15.73 7.99 -6.00
N ILE A 65 -15.06 7.38 -6.99
CA ILE A 65 -15.04 7.88 -8.38
C ILE A 65 -16.41 7.83 -9.06
N LYS A 66 -17.35 7.06 -8.53
CA LYS A 66 -18.74 6.99 -9.01
C LYS A 66 -19.70 7.88 -8.22
N ASP A 67 -19.19 8.74 -7.34
CA ASP A 67 -19.96 9.59 -6.43
C ASP A 67 -20.97 8.80 -5.56
N ALA A 68 -20.66 7.54 -5.26
CA ALA A 68 -21.53 6.67 -4.45
C ALA A 68 -21.30 6.84 -2.93
N VAL A 69 -20.18 7.44 -2.54
CA VAL A 69 -19.76 7.65 -1.14
C VAL A 69 -19.32 9.11 -0.99
N THR A 70 -19.64 9.72 0.14
CA THR A 70 -19.25 11.11 0.41
C THR A 70 -17.74 11.22 0.70
N GLU A 71 -17.16 12.41 0.47
CA GLU A 71 -15.74 12.66 0.70
C GLU A 71 -15.30 12.39 2.15
N SER A 72 -16.13 12.75 3.11
CA SER A 72 -15.84 12.54 4.54
C SER A 72 -15.82 11.06 4.90
N GLU A 73 -16.81 10.29 4.45
CA GLU A 73 -16.90 8.85 4.72
C GLU A 73 -15.76 8.10 4.02
N TYR A 74 -15.44 8.49 2.79
CA TYR A 74 -14.31 7.95 2.06
C TYR A 74 -12.99 8.18 2.80
N THR A 75 -12.72 9.42 3.23
CA THR A 75 -11.46 9.78 3.88
C THR A 75 -11.29 9.03 5.20
N GLU A 76 -12.35 8.94 6.01
CA GLU A 76 -12.33 8.22 7.28
C GLU A 76 -12.10 6.71 7.07
N THR A 77 -12.85 6.11 6.13
CA THR A 77 -12.77 4.68 5.84
C THR A 77 -11.41 4.31 5.24
N CYS A 78 -10.90 5.10 4.30
CA CYS A 78 -9.59 4.89 3.69
C CYS A 78 -8.47 4.98 4.73
N THR A 79 -8.49 6.03 5.58
CA THR A 79 -7.50 6.18 6.65
C THR A 79 -7.53 5.00 7.63
N ARG A 80 -8.72 4.49 7.95
CA ARG A 80 -8.89 3.32 8.82
C ARG A 80 -8.30 2.05 8.19
N LEU A 81 -8.62 1.79 6.92
CA LEU A 81 -8.11 0.62 6.19
C LEU A 81 -6.58 0.67 6.05
N LEU A 82 -6.01 1.84 5.77
CA LEU A 82 -4.56 2.02 5.69
C LEU A 82 -3.86 1.77 7.04
N LYS A 83 -4.47 2.21 8.15
CA LYS A 83 -3.95 1.92 9.50
C LYS A 83 -4.00 0.44 9.82
N GLN A 84 -5.10 -0.24 9.49
CA GLN A 84 -5.24 -1.69 9.69
C GLN A 84 -4.19 -2.46 8.89
N TYR A 85 -4.03 -2.13 7.61
CA TYR A 85 -3.02 -2.71 6.74
C TYR A 85 -1.60 -2.61 7.33
N ARG A 86 -1.22 -1.41 7.78
CA ARG A 86 0.09 -1.19 8.44
C ARG A 86 0.23 -1.96 9.75
N SER A 87 -0.84 -2.03 10.54
CA SER A 87 -0.84 -2.76 11.81
C SER A 87 -0.63 -4.26 11.62
N ILE A 88 -1.22 -4.85 10.57
CA ILE A 88 -1.05 -6.29 10.28
C ILE A 88 0.36 -6.56 9.76
N LEU A 89 0.90 -5.68 8.91
CA LEU A 89 2.29 -5.76 8.44
C LEU A 89 3.34 -5.42 9.51
N SER A 90 2.93 -5.00 10.70
CA SER A 90 3.85 -4.80 11.82
C SER A 90 4.27 -6.12 12.46
N ASP A 91 3.58 -7.23 12.16
CA ASP A 91 3.98 -8.56 12.58
C ASP A 91 5.06 -9.12 11.64
N ASP A 92 6.25 -9.42 12.18
CA ASP A 92 7.40 -9.92 11.43
C ASP A 92 7.10 -11.21 10.65
N THR A 93 6.24 -12.08 11.18
CA THR A 93 5.89 -13.35 10.52
C THR A 93 5.08 -13.10 9.26
N VAL A 94 4.11 -12.19 9.34
CA VAL A 94 3.27 -11.79 8.21
C VAL A 94 4.07 -10.97 7.21
N ALA A 95 4.94 -10.06 7.67
CA ALA A 95 5.79 -9.25 6.81
C ALA A 95 6.76 -10.10 5.98
N THR A 96 7.28 -11.18 6.56
CA THR A 96 8.18 -12.11 5.88
C THR A 96 7.49 -12.86 4.75
N GLU A 97 6.27 -13.33 4.97
CA GLU A 97 5.48 -14.06 3.96
C GLU A 97 4.82 -13.13 2.93
N PHE A 98 4.46 -11.91 3.33
CA PHE A 98 3.92 -10.90 2.44
C PHE A 98 4.96 -10.41 1.43
N VAL A 99 6.23 -10.28 1.86
CA VAL A 99 7.39 -9.80 1.08
C VAL A 99 7.21 -8.37 0.57
N ASP A 100 6.39 -8.18 -0.46
CA ASP A 100 6.05 -6.91 -1.06
C ASP A 100 4.67 -6.97 -1.73
N LEU A 101 4.07 -5.79 -1.90
CA LEU A 101 2.74 -5.65 -2.46
C LEU A 101 2.62 -6.22 -3.89
N ASP A 102 3.66 -6.09 -4.73
CA ASP A 102 3.62 -6.54 -6.11
C ASP A 102 3.78 -8.07 -6.20
N THR A 103 4.63 -8.68 -5.37
CA THR A 103 4.72 -10.15 -5.27
C THR A 103 3.44 -10.76 -4.71
N PHE A 104 2.87 -10.18 -3.64
CA PHE A 104 1.61 -10.66 -3.07
C PHE A 104 0.47 -10.63 -4.10
N LYS A 105 0.34 -9.54 -4.85
CA LYS A 105 -0.66 -9.44 -5.92
C LYS A 105 -0.47 -10.46 -7.02
N ARG A 106 0.79 -10.78 -7.40
CA ARG A 106 1.08 -11.81 -8.40
C ARG A 106 0.77 -13.21 -7.89
N ALA A 107 1.09 -13.50 -6.63
CA ALA A 107 0.82 -14.79 -6.01
C ALA A 107 -0.69 -15.10 -5.93
N TRP A 108 -1.50 -14.09 -5.66
CA TRP A 108 -2.95 -14.22 -5.50
C TRP A 108 -3.77 -13.70 -6.70
N GLU A 109 -3.13 -13.46 -7.85
CA GLU A 109 -3.76 -12.97 -9.09
C GLU A 109 -4.69 -11.76 -8.90
N MET A 110 -4.24 -10.78 -8.10
CA MET A 110 -5.03 -9.62 -7.72
C MET A 110 -4.92 -8.47 -8.74
N GLU A 111 -6.03 -8.14 -9.39
CA GLU A 111 -6.16 -6.97 -10.26
C GLU A 111 -6.79 -5.78 -9.52
N CYS A 112 -6.04 -5.16 -8.60
CA CYS A 112 -6.48 -3.99 -7.83
C CYS A 112 -5.61 -2.75 -8.10
N PRO A 113 -5.65 -2.16 -9.32
CA PRO A 113 -4.76 -1.07 -9.68
C PRO A 113 -4.96 0.20 -8.83
N ARG A 114 -6.19 0.48 -8.37
CA ARG A 114 -6.49 1.72 -7.61
C ARG A 114 -6.03 1.59 -6.17
N ALA A 115 -6.30 0.44 -5.54
CA ALA A 115 -5.76 0.15 -4.22
C ALA A 115 -4.23 0.14 -4.20
N THR A 116 -3.59 -0.32 -5.28
CA THR A 116 -2.12 -0.36 -5.37
C THR A 116 -1.51 1.03 -5.27
N GLU A 117 -2.05 1.98 -6.04
CA GLU A 117 -1.59 3.37 -6.00
C GLU A 117 -1.80 3.94 -4.60
N ARG A 118 -2.98 3.72 -4.02
CA ARG A 118 -3.30 4.20 -2.68
C ARG A 118 -2.39 3.62 -1.59
N LEU A 119 -2.07 2.34 -1.65
CA LEU A 119 -1.19 1.68 -0.68
C LEU A 119 0.26 2.15 -0.81
N ARG A 120 0.72 2.43 -2.03
CA ARG A 120 2.05 3.02 -2.28
C ARG A 120 2.17 4.43 -1.71
N ILE A 121 1.13 5.25 -1.88
CA ILE A 121 1.11 6.63 -1.38
C ILE A 121 0.91 6.68 0.13
N GLY A 122 0.08 5.78 0.68
CA GLY A 122 -0.17 5.70 2.12
C GLY A 122 -1.06 6.81 2.68
N LEU A 123 -1.69 7.63 1.83
CA LEU A 123 -2.64 8.69 2.19
C LEU A 123 -3.88 8.66 1.30
N PRO A 124 -5.09 9.01 1.81
CA PRO A 124 -6.30 9.09 1.00
C PRO A 124 -6.20 10.03 -0.22
N ALA A 125 -6.95 9.81 -1.32
CA ALA A 125 -6.86 10.64 -2.54
C ALA A 125 -7.28 12.06 -2.27
N THR A 126 -8.17 12.29 -1.31
CA THR A 126 -8.58 13.63 -0.89
C THR A 126 -7.40 14.46 -0.36
N VAL A 127 -6.37 13.79 0.16
CA VAL A 127 -5.11 14.39 0.58
C VAL A 127 -4.12 14.49 -0.59
N GLU A 128 -4.21 13.65 -1.61
CA GLU A 128 -3.32 13.67 -2.78
C GLU A 128 -3.78 14.66 -3.86
N GLN A 129 -5.08 14.78 -4.09
CA GLN A 129 -5.72 15.67 -5.04
C GLN A 129 -7.00 16.24 -4.40
N PRO A 130 -7.00 17.49 -3.91
CA PRO A 130 -8.24 18.14 -3.52
C PRO A 130 -9.08 18.37 -4.78
N SER A 131 -9.99 17.45 -5.09
CA SER A 131 -10.95 17.64 -6.18
C SER A 131 -12.11 18.53 -5.72
N HIS A 132 -12.06 19.81 -6.11
CA HIS A 132 -13.14 20.78 -6.42
C HIS A 132 -14.42 20.92 -5.57
N ALA A 133 -14.66 20.11 -4.56
CA ALA A 133 -15.78 20.28 -3.65
C ALA A 133 -15.39 21.34 -2.62
N ILE A 134 -15.92 22.54 -2.85
CA ILE A 134 -16.00 23.65 -1.92
C ILE A 134 -16.29 23.08 -0.53
N SER A 135 -15.24 22.94 0.30
CA SER A 135 -15.41 22.81 1.73
C SER A 135 -15.93 24.16 2.17
N GLN A 136 -17.26 24.26 2.22
CA GLN A 136 -18.02 25.31 2.87
C GLN A 136 -17.79 25.21 4.38
N ASN A 137 -16.53 25.29 4.82
CA ASN A 137 -16.22 25.82 6.13
C ASN A 137 -16.10 27.33 5.95
N THR A 138 -17.24 27.99 6.10
CA THR A 138 -17.36 29.44 6.23
C THR A 138 -16.56 29.91 7.44
N ALA A 139 -15.28 30.19 7.22
CA ALA A 139 -14.49 31.15 7.97
C ALA A 139 -13.79 32.07 6.97
N THR A 140 -14.61 32.76 6.17
CA THR A 140 -14.20 33.93 5.39
C THR A 140 -13.83 35.05 6.35
N GLY A 141 -12.57 35.02 6.78
CA GLY A 141 -11.88 36.16 7.37
C GLY A 141 -10.44 36.15 6.82
N PRO A 142 -9.85 37.30 6.46
CA PRO A 142 -8.45 37.40 5.99
C PRO A 142 -7.39 36.84 6.96
N SER A 143 -7.81 36.37 8.14
CA SER A 143 -6.97 35.86 9.22
C SER A 143 -6.82 34.33 9.22
N ALA A 144 -7.71 33.57 8.56
CA ALA A 144 -7.65 32.10 8.55
C ALA A 144 -6.49 31.57 7.70
N SER A 145 -6.25 32.18 6.53
CA SER A 145 -5.12 31.84 5.66
C SER A 145 -3.79 32.10 6.36
N GLY A 146 -3.64 33.20 7.11
CA GLY A 146 -2.40 33.51 7.83
C GLY A 146 -2.02 32.47 8.88
N SER A 147 -3.01 31.97 9.64
CA SER A 147 -2.77 30.89 10.61
C SER A 147 -2.39 29.58 9.93
N LEU A 148 -3.05 29.23 8.82
CA LEU A 148 -2.75 28.01 8.07
C LEU A 148 -1.38 28.09 7.38
N ILE A 149 -1.02 29.25 6.83
CA ILE A 149 0.31 29.53 6.26
C ILE A 149 1.39 29.41 7.34
N LEU A 150 1.14 29.93 8.54
CA LEU A 150 2.07 29.82 9.65
C LEU A 150 2.30 28.36 10.05
N THR A 151 1.22 27.58 10.19
CA THR A 151 1.30 26.15 10.50
C THR A 151 2.02 25.37 9.39
N ALA A 152 1.77 25.67 8.12
CA ALA A 152 2.49 25.04 7.01
C ALA A 152 3.98 25.39 7.03
N THR A 153 4.30 26.66 7.28
CA THR A 153 5.69 27.14 7.42
C THR A 153 6.41 26.48 8.59
N GLU A 154 5.72 26.35 9.73
CA GLU A 154 6.22 25.65 10.91
C GLU A 154 6.54 24.19 10.56
N ASN A 155 5.62 23.47 9.93
CA ASN A 155 5.84 22.08 9.53
C ASN A 155 7.02 21.92 8.56
N PHE A 156 7.18 22.83 7.59
CA PHE A 156 8.35 22.84 6.70
C PHE A 156 9.66 23.04 7.48
N ILE A 157 9.69 23.99 8.42
CA ILE A 157 10.87 24.26 9.25
C ILE A 157 11.18 23.04 10.12
N THR A 158 10.18 22.47 10.79
CA THR A 158 10.34 21.28 11.63
C THR A 158 10.90 20.11 10.84
N PHE A 159 10.42 19.88 9.62
CA PHE A 159 10.94 18.82 8.75
C PHE A 159 12.38 19.09 8.29
N LEU A 160 12.70 20.31 7.86
CA LEU A 160 14.06 20.70 7.45
C LEU A 160 15.04 20.63 8.63
N ASP A 161 14.61 20.99 9.83
CA ASP A 161 15.42 20.90 11.03
C ASP A 161 15.64 19.44 11.43
N ALA A 162 14.64 18.56 11.30
CA ALA A 162 14.81 17.12 11.52
C ALA A 162 15.89 16.54 10.58
N LEU A 163 15.89 16.94 9.31
CA LEU A 163 16.94 16.54 8.35
C LEU A 163 18.33 17.08 8.75
N LYS A 164 18.41 18.33 9.21
CA LYS A 164 19.68 18.92 9.69
C LYS A 164 20.19 18.28 10.98
N LEU A 165 19.29 17.77 11.83
CA LEU A 165 19.62 17.01 13.03
C LEU A 165 19.97 15.55 12.75
N ASN A 166 20.07 15.17 11.46
CA ASN A 166 20.38 13.82 11.00
C ASN A 166 19.36 12.78 11.47
N MET A 167 18.09 13.17 11.63
CA MET A 167 16.99 12.25 11.92
C MET A 167 16.53 11.59 10.61
N LEU A 168 17.29 10.59 10.15
CA LEU A 168 17.10 9.95 8.85
C LEU A 168 16.23 8.68 8.88
N SER A 169 15.63 8.37 10.03
CA SER A 169 14.77 7.21 10.17
C SER A 169 13.40 7.43 9.53
N LYS A 170 12.88 6.38 8.88
CA LYS A 170 11.53 6.38 8.27
C LYS A 170 10.46 6.80 9.27
N ASP A 171 10.50 6.27 10.49
CA ASP A 171 9.50 6.54 11.52
C ASP A 171 9.48 8.00 11.98
N ALA A 172 10.62 8.69 11.90
CA ALA A 172 10.70 10.12 12.22
C ALA A 172 10.27 11.00 11.02
N LEU A 173 10.71 10.65 9.81
CA LEU A 173 10.48 11.48 8.62
C LEU A 173 9.08 11.31 8.03
N HIS A 174 8.50 10.12 8.08
CA HIS A 174 7.19 9.85 7.48
C HIS A 174 6.07 10.69 8.12
N PRO A 175 5.91 10.76 9.46
CA PRO A 175 4.89 11.61 10.07
C PRO A 175 5.08 13.09 9.71
N LEU A 176 6.31 13.58 9.78
CA LEU A 176 6.63 14.99 9.47
C LEU A 176 6.32 15.33 8.00
N LEU A 177 6.72 14.48 7.07
CA LEU A 177 6.45 14.68 5.64
C LEU A 177 4.94 14.63 5.34
N SER A 178 4.21 13.74 6.01
CA SER A 178 2.75 13.66 5.94
C SER A 178 2.07 14.92 6.49
N GLU A 179 2.61 15.55 7.53
CA GLU A 179 2.08 16.80 8.07
C GLU A 179 2.38 17.99 7.16
N VAL A 180 3.56 18.03 6.54
CA VAL A 180 3.91 19.03 5.53
C VAL A 180 2.91 18.97 4.36
N ILE A 181 2.70 17.80 3.75
CA ILE A 181 1.77 17.71 2.61
C ILE A 181 0.33 18.08 3.02
N GLN A 182 -0.15 17.64 4.18
CA GLN A 182 -1.49 18.00 4.66
C GLN A 182 -1.65 19.50 4.92
N SER A 183 -0.63 20.14 5.50
CA SER A 183 -0.66 21.58 5.77
C SER A 183 -0.58 22.42 4.50
N VAL A 184 0.24 22.00 3.53
CA VAL A 184 0.32 22.60 2.20
C VAL A 184 -1.03 22.52 1.48
N ASN A 185 -1.66 21.34 1.48
CA ASN A 185 -2.97 21.14 0.85
C ASN A 185 -4.08 22.00 1.46
N LYS A 186 -3.97 22.36 2.75
CA LYS A 186 -4.94 23.25 3.42
C LYS A 186 -4.75 24.73 3.06
N VAL A 187 -3.55 25.12 2.66
CA VAL A 187 -3.21 26.52 2.37
C VAL A 187 -3.41 26.85 0.89
N THR A 188 -3.09 25.91 0.01
CA THR A 188 -3.22 26.11 -1.43
C THR A 188 -3.83 24.89 -2.11
N GLU A 189 -4.90 25.13 -2.88
CA GLU A 189 -5.47 24.16 -3.81
C GLU A 189 -4.74 24.16 -5.17
N GLN A 190 -3.81 25.10 -5.39
CA GLN A 190 -3.03 25.14 -6.63
C GLN A 190 -1.92 24.10 -6.62
N ASP A 191 -1.88 23.29 -7.68
CA ASP A 191 -0.70 22.51 -8.01
C ASP A 191 0.47 23.46 -8.29
N PHE A 192 1.50 23.38 -7.44
CA PHE A 192 2.79 23.98 -7.71
C PHE A 192 3.77 22.88 -8.10
N GLU A 193 4.74 23.23 -8.95
CA GLU A 193 5.66 22.31 -9.63
C GLU A 193 6.41 21.35 -8.70
N ASN A 194 6.59 21.73 -7.42
CA ASN A 194 7.33 20.95 -6.44
C ASN A 194 6.45 20.05 -5.54
N ARG A 195 5.12 20.04 -5.73
CA ARG A 195 4.22 19.16 -4.98
C ARG A 195 4.44 17.69 -5.30
N GLY A 196 4.59 17.36 -6.59
CA GLY A 196 4.83 16.00 -7.04
C GLY A 196 6.08 15.37 -6.43
N LYS A 197 7.11 16.19 -6.15
CA LYS A 197 8.35 15.75 -5.48
C LYS A 197 8.12 15.34 -4.03
N ILE A 198 7.32 16.10 -3.27
CA ILE A 198 6.96 15.75 -1.88
C ILE A 198 6.24 14.39 -1.85
N ILE A 199 5.30 14.18 -2.76
CA ILE A 199 4.56 12.91 -2.88
C ILE A 199 5.51 11.77 -3.29
N GLN A 200 6.42 12.02 -4.23
CA GLN A 200 7.43 11.04 -4.64
C GLN A 200 8.32 10.61 -3.47
N TRP A 201 8.79 11.56 -2.65
CA TRP A 201 9.55 11.23 -1.44
C TRP A 201 8.72 10.50 -0.39
N LEU A 202 7.43 10.81 -0.26
CA LEU A 202 6.53 10.09 0.64
C LEU A 202 6.36 8.62 0.19
N ILE A 203 6.23 8.38 -1.12
CA ILE A 203 6.19 7.04 -1.70
C ILE A 203 7.52 6.32 -1.42
N THR A 204 8.66 6.98 -1.67
CA THR A 204 9.98 6.41 -1.39
C THR A 204 10.13 6.03 0.08
N LEU A 205 9.78 6.93 1.00
CA LEU A 205 9.78 6.68 2.44
C LEU A 205 8.84 5.54 2.85
N ASN A 206 7.69 5.41 2.20
CA ASN A 206 6.75 4.32 2.48
C ASN A 206 7.29 2.95 1.99
N GLN A 207 7.97 2.92 0.85
CA GLN A 207 8.57 1.71 0.26
C GLN A 207 9.82 1.21 1.03
N MET A 208 10.52 2.09 1.75
CA MET A 208 11.64 1.70 2.62
C MET A 208 11.16 0.88 3.83
N ARG A 209 12.00 -0.02 4.36
CA ARG A 209 11.63 -0.77 5.59
C ARG A 209 11.61 0.15 6.80
N ALA A 210 10.82 -0.20 7.84
CA ALA A 210 10.76 0.58 9.09
C ALA A 210 12.14 0.82 9.74
N THR A 211 13.02 -0.17 9.61
CA THR A 211 14.40 -0.13 10.15
C THR A 211 15.41 0.53 9.21
N GLU A 212 15.01 0.95 8.03
CA GLU A 212 15.90 1.49 7.01
C GLU A 212 15.98 3.01 7.13
N GLU A 213 17.21 3.51 7.19
CA GLU A 213 17.50 4.94 7.25
C GLU A 213 17.84 5.46 5.86
N LEU A 214 17.47 6.71 5.56
CA LEU A 214 17.91 7.38 4.34
C LEU A 214 19.43 7.51 4.34
N SER A 215 20.04 7.23 3.18
CA SER A 215 21.46 7.52 2.99
C SER A 215 21.71 9.03 3.10
N GLU A 216 22.92 9.44 3.52
CA GLU A 216 23.28 10.86 3.60
C GLU A 216 23.10 11.61 2.26
N GLU A 217 23.29 10.90 1.14
CA GLU A 217 23.09 11.45 -0.20
C GLU A 217 21.60 11.71 -0.47
N GLN A 218 20.73 10.72 -0.21
CA GLN A 218 19.28 10.89 -0.35
C GLN A 218 18.72 11.93 0.63
N ALA A 219 19.25 12.02 1.84
CA ALA A 219 18.86 13.02 2.82
C ALA A 219 19.18 14.45 2.35
N ARG A 220 20.35 14.64 1.72
CA ARG A 220 20.72 15.94 1.10
C ARG A 220 19.83 16.27 -0.09
N GLU A 221 19.51 15.27 -0.92
CA GLU A 221 18.60 15.44 -2.05
C GLU A 221 17.19 15.83 -1.57
N LEU A 222 16.64 15.08 -0.60
CA LEU A 222 15.35 15.36 0.04
C LEU A 222 15.32 16.76 0.68
N ALA A 223 16.39 17.16 1.39
CA ALA A 223 16.48 18.50 1.96
C ALA A 223 16.45 19.59 0.88
N PHE A 224 17.19 19.40 -0.22
CA PHE A 224 17.24 20.34 -1.33
C PHE A 224 15.89 20.45 -2.05
N GLU A 225 15.23 19.32 -2.33
CA GLU A 225 13.91 19.30 -2.97
C GLU A 225 12.85 19.93 -2.05
N MET A 226 12.94 19.70 -0.74
CA MET A 226 12.05 20.30 0.24
C MET A 226 12.25 21.82 0.35
N GLU A 227 13.49 22.30 0.28
CA GLU A 227 13.77 23.74 0.29
C GLU A 227 13.28 24.42 -0.99
N GLN A 228 13.39 23.75 -2.16
CA GLN A 228 12.74 24.20 -3.39
C GLN A 228 11.21 24.22 -3.26
N ALA A 229 10.63 23.19 -2.64
CA ALA A 229 9.19 23.14 -2.42
C ALA A 229 8.71 24.26 -1.49
N TYR A 230 9.47 24.57 -0.43
CA TYR A 230 9.20 25.68 0.47
C TYR A 230 9.32 27.05 -0.23
N GLN A 231 10.34 27.24 -1.09
CA GLN A 231 10.46 28.46 -1.89
C GLN A 231 9.31 28.60 -2.90
N GLY A 232 8.93 27.51 -3.56
CA GLY A 232 7.77 27.47 -4.46
C GLY A 232 6.48 27.81 -3.74
N PHE A 233 6.25 27.22 -2.57
CA PHE A 233 5.12 27.52 -1.70
C PHE A 233 5.11 29.01 -1.28
N LYS A 234 6.24 29.55 -0.82
CA LYS A 234 6.36 30.97 -0.49
C LYS A 234 6.09 31.89 -1.70
N ALA A 235 6.48 31.47 -2.90
CA ALA A 235 6.19 32.21 -4.13
C ALA A 235 4.70 32.20 -4.49
N THR A 236 3.97 31.10 -4.21
CA THR A 236 2.50 31.06 -4.40
C THR A 236 1.72 31.92 -3.41
N LEU A 237 2.35 32.35 -2.31
CA LEU A 237 1.73 33.18 -1.27
C LEU A 237 1.93 34.70 -1.49
N ASN A 238 2.80 35.09 -2.43
CA ASN A 238 3.06 36.49 -2.80
C ASN A 238 2.26 36.88 -4.05
#